data_AF-G8ZN10-F1
#
_entry.id   AF-G8ZN10-F1
#
_cell.length_a   1.000
_cell.length_b   1.000
_cell.length_c   1.000
_cell.angle_alpha   90.00
_cell.angle_beta   90.00
_cell.angle_gamma   90.00
#
_symmetry.space_group_name_H-M   'P 1'
#
loop_
_entity.id
_entity.type
_entity.pdbx_description
1 polymer ?
#
loop_
_entity_poly.entity_id
_entity_poly.type
_entity_poly.pdbx_seq_one_letter_code
_entity_poly.pdbx_strand_id
1 'polypeptide(L)'
;MPKVDVSVEQLRSVYGQLHEALDERAALHLPGEADDTVGRDVRLQLQEFLAQVLEMASSSMRVVNAEDNDGSVGVKDLISKSQERYVEPFDLELNERVRQAYREWEDCTVQVAQLRRDGPKTVDEAYEGAKDKFLAKLDAQIAELEKHEGAGVPMESQDSVDKILNERVDQYESSLTSLHEAQSNIPQIRTNLGKIKSLVAYLEDQLE
;
A
#
# COMPACT_ATOMS: atom_id res chain seq x y z
N MET A 1 -56.83 36.09 32.86
CA MET A 1 -55.77 37.06 32.52
C MET A 1 -56.15 37.79 31.24
N PRO A 2 -55.78 39.06 31.07
CA PRO A 2 -56.02 39.77 29.82
C PRO A 2 -55.29 39.05 28.69
N LYS A 3 -56.03 38.64 27.66
CA LYS A 3 -55.45 38.11 26.43
C LYS A 3 -55.26 39.28 25.47
N VAL A 4 -54.06 39.40 24.90
CA VAL A 4 -53.77 40.44 23.92
C VAL A 4 -54.17 39.93 22.55
N ASP A 5 -55.11 40.61 21.90
CA ASP A 5 -55.53 40.31 20.55
C ASP A 5 -54.50 40.87 19.56
N VAL A 6 -53.92 40.00 18.73
CA VAL A 6 -52.85 40.33 17.78
C VAL A 6 -53.18 39.77 16.41
N SER A 7 -52.92 40.53 15.35
CA SER A 7 -53.04 40.03 13.98
C SER A 7 -51.78 39.30 13.51
N VAL A 8 -51.90 38.44 12.50
CA VAL A 8 -50.76 37.71 11.92
C VAL A 8 -49.69 38.67 11.38
N GLU A 9 -50.11 39.78 10.77
CA GLU A 9 -49.20 40.81 10.23
C GLU A 9 -48.44 41.52 11.35
N GLN A 10 -49.12 41.86 12.45
CA GLN A 10 -48.46 42.45 13.62
C GLN A 10 -47.45 41.47 14.24
N LEU A 11 -47.81 40.18 14.36
CA LEU A 11 -46.90 39.16 14.89
C LEU A 11 -45.64 39.04 14.02
N ARG A 12 -45.80 39.01 12.69
CA ARG A 12 -44.67 38.99 11.74
C ARG A 12 -43.84 40.26 11.77
N SER A 13 -44.49 41.42 11.91
CA SER A 13 -43.79 42.71 12.01
C SER A 13 -42.97 42.78 13.30
N VAL A 14 -43.52 42.34 14.43
CA VAL A 14 -42.80 42.29 15.71
C VAL A 14 -41.64 41.30 15.64
N TYR A 15 -41.85 40.12 15.06
CA TYR A 15 -40.78 39.14 14.81
C TYR A 15 -39.66 39.75 13.98
N GLY A 16 -39.99 40.38 12.84
CA GLY A 16 -39.01 40.99 11.93
C GLY A 16 -38.23 42.12 12.58
N GLN A 17 -38.90 43.03 13.30
CA GLN A 17 -38.24 44.14 14.00
C GLN A 17 -37.31 43.65 15.13
N LEU A 18 -37.73 42.63 15.89
CA LEU A 18 -36.90 42.03 16.93
C LEU A 18 -35.70 41.31 16.33
N HIS A 19 -35.91 40.58 15.23
CA HIS A 19 -34.85 39.87 14.53
C HIS A 19 -33.82 40.84 13.94
N GLU A 20 -34.27 41.90 13.26
CA GLU A 20 -33.40 42.96 12.72
C GLU A 20 -32.60 43.67 13.82
N ALA A 21 -33.24 44.03 14.95
CA ALA A 21 -32.55 44.65 16.07
C ALA A 21 -31.51 43.73 16.73
N LEU A 22 -31.79 42.43 16.81
CA LEU A 22 -30.85 41.44 17.33
C LEU A 22 -29.69 41.21 16.37
N ASP A 23 -29.95 41.15 15.06
CA ASP A 23 -28.94 40.99 14.02
C ASP A 23 -28.02 42.21 13.94
N GLU A 24 -28.55 43.43 14.05
CA GLU A 24 -27.75 44.67 14.14
C GLU A 24 -26.82 44.65 15.36
N ARG A 25 -27.33 44.23 16.52
CA ARG A 25 -26.54 44.10 17.75
C ARG A 25 -25.49 43.00 17.63
N ALA A 26 -25.84 41.87 17.03
CA ALA A 26 -24.90 40.79 16.76
C ALA A 26 -23.79 41.25 15.81
N ALA A 27 -24.13 41.95 14.73
CA ALA A 27 -23.17 42.45 13.75
C ALA A 27 -22.18 43.48 14.34
N LEU A 28 -22.58 44.24 15.36
CA LEU A 28 -21.71 45.18 16.06
C LEU A 28 -20.69 44.50 17.00
N HIS A 29 -21.05 43.33 17.53
CA HIS A 29 -20.28 42.66 18.58
C HIS A 29 -19.54 41.41 18.11
N LEU A 30 -19.93 40.84 16.97
CA LEU A 30 -19.27 39.69 16.37
C LEU A 30 -18.40 40.11 15.18
N PRO A 31 -17.23 39.48 15.00
CA PRO A 31 -16.38 39.73 13.85
C PRO A 31 -17.13 39.37 12.55
N GLY A 32 -17.07 40.25 11.56
CA GLY A 32 -17.74 40.06 10.26
C GLY A 32 -17.03 39.09 9.32
N GLU A 33 -16.26 38.13 9.84
CA GLU A 33 -15.56 37.16 9.00
C GLU A 33 -16.54 36.10 8.48
N ALA A 34 -16.44 35.79 7.19
CA ALA A 34 -17.37 34.90 6.50
C ALA A 34 -17.32 33.44 6.99
N ASP A 35 -16.31 33.07 7.78
CA ASP A 35 -16.05 31.71 8.26
C ASP A 35 -16.15 31.59 9.80
N ASP A 36 -16.77 32.58 10.47
CA ASP A 36 -16.95 32.56 11.92
C ASP A 36 -18.05 31.56 12.32
N THR A 37 -17.62 30.34 12.67
CA THR A 37 -18.47 29.28 13.20
C THR A 37 -19.20 29.71 14.48
N VAL A 38 -18.50 30.44 15.36
CA VAL A 38 -19.08 30.96 16.61
C VAL A 38 -20.15 31.99 16.31
N GLY A 39 -19.89 32.87 15.33
CA GLY A 39 -20.86 33.88 14.94
C GLY A 39 -22.11 33.31 14.29
N ARG A 40 -21.98 32.23 13.52
CA ARG A 40 -23.15 31.50 13.00
C ARG A 40 -23.95 30.84 14.11
N ASP A 41 -23.28 30.22 15.08
CA ASP A 41 -23.94 29.54 16.20
C ASP A 41 -24.71 30.54 17.08
N VAL A 42 -24.13 31.71 17.37
CA VAL A 42 -24.81 32.77 18.13
C VAL A 42 -26.06 33.26 17.40
N ARG A 43 -26.01 33.46 16.08
CA ARG A 43 -27.18 33.87 15.28
C ARG A 43 -28.28 32.81 15.33
N LEU A 44 -27.93 31.53 15.23
CA LEU A 44 -28.89 30.43 15.34
C LEU A 44 -29.53 30.38 16.73
N GLN A 45 -28.74 30.61 17.78
CA GLN A 45 -29.25 30.67 19.16
C GLN A 45 -30.16 31.88 19.41
N LEU A 46 -29.87 33.04 18.80
CA LEU A 46 -30.76 34.21 18.86
C LEU A 46 -32.10 33.94 18.18
N GLN A 47 -32.09 33.25 17.03
CA GLN A 47 -33.31 32.84 16.33
C GLN A 47 -34.13 31.85 17.17
N GLU A 48 -33.48 30.88 17.80
CA GLU A 48 -34.14 29.93 18.71
C GLU A 48 -34.72 30.63 19.93
N PHE A 49 -33.96 31.56 20.54
CA PHE A 49 -34.43 32.37 21.67
C PHE A 49 -35.68 33.18 21.30
N LEU A 50 -35.70 33.84 20.15
CA LEU A 50 -36.85 34.62 19.69
C LEU A 50 -38.07 33.70 19.46
N ALA A 51 -37.87 32.50 18.92
CA ALA A 51 -38.90 31.49 18.77
C ALA A 51 -39.50 31.07 20.12
N GLN A 52 -38.64 30.78 21.10
CA GLN A 52 -39.04 30.38 22.45
C GLN A 52 -39.79 31.50 23.17
N VAL A 53 -39.34 32.75 23.07
CA VAL A 53 -40.01 33.91 23.69
C VAL A 53 -41.41 34.10 23.12
N LEU A 54 -41.57 33.98 21.80
CA LEU A 54 -42.89 34.10 21.17
C LEU A 54 -43.78 32.88 21.44
N GLU A 55 -43.21 31.69 21.58
CA GLU A 55 -43.93 30.50 22.02
C GLU A 55 -44.43 30.67 23.46
N MET A 56 -43.61 31.22 24.36
CA MET A 56 -44.03 31.56 25.72
C MET A 56 -45.11 32.65 25.73
N ALA A 57 -44.96 33.70 24.92
CA ALA A 57 -45.92 34.79 24.80
C ALA A 57 -47.25 34.34 24.18
N SER A 58 -47.24 33.30 23.35
CA SER A 58 -48.43 32.74 22.70
C SER A 58 -49.52 32.33 23.69
N SER A 59 -49.14 31.89 24.90
CA SER A 59 -50.06 31.53 25.98
C SER A 59 -50.94 32.71 26.45
N SER A 60 -50.46 33.94 26.26
CA SER A 60 -51.09 35.18 26.70
C SER A 60 -51.65 36.02 25.55
N MET A 61 -51.54 35.52 24.31
CA MET A 61 -51.97 36.21 23.09
C MET A 61 -53.07 35.42 22.38
N ARG A 62 -53.94 36.12 21.64
CA ARG A 62 -54.92 35.50 20.73
C ARG A 62 -54.71 36.05 19.34
N VAL A 63 -54.57 35.16 18.35
CA VAL A 63 -54.42 35.57 16.94
C VAL A 63 -55.80 35.70 16.31
N VAL A 64 -56.18 36.91 15.89
CA VAL A 64 -57.54 37.22 15.41
C VAL A 64 -57.75 36.93 13.92
N ASN A 65 -56.67 36.95 13.11
CA ASN A 65 -56.70 36.76 11.66
C ASN A 65 -56.06 35.43 11.19
N ALA A 66 -55.96 34.42 12.06
CA ALA A 66 -55.60 33.08 11.59
C ALA A 66 -56.82 32.54 10.84
N GLU A 67 -56.71 32.21 9.55
CA GLU A 67 -57.81 31.65 8.77
C GLU A 67 -58.42 30.46 9.51
N ASP A 68 -59.66 30.67 9.96
CA ASP A 68 -60.42 29.82 10.87
C ASP A 68 -61.00 28.61 10.13
N ASN A 69 -60.16 27.83 9.44
CA ASN A 69 -60.62 26.69 8.66
C ASN A 69 -60.40 25.32 9.32
N ASP A 70 -59.53 25.20 10.32
CA ASP A 70 -59.43 23.96 11.10
C ASP A 70 -58.59 24.10 12.39
N GLY A 71 -58.91 25.05 13.28
CA GLY A 71 -58.51 25.04 14.70
C GLY A 71 -57.03 24.80 15.12
N SER A 72 -56.06 24.82 14.21
CA SER A 72 -54.74 24.18 14.45
C SER A 72 -53.53 24.90 13.87
N VAL A 73 -53.68 26.07 13.25
CA VAL A 73 -52.49 26.88 12.92
C VAL A 73 -52.00 27.56 14.20
N GLY A 74 -51.12 26.86 14.91
CA GLY A 74 -50.50 27.37 16.12
C GLY A 74 -49.66 28.61 15.82
N VAL A 75 -49.52 29.49 16.81
CA VAL A 75 -48.58 30.64 16.74
C VAL A 75 -47.18 30.16 16.32
N LYS A 76 -46.82 28.94 16.71
CA LYS A 76 -45.59 28.23 16.31
C LYS A 76 -45.45 28.10 14.79
N ASP A 77 -46.47 27.64 14.08
CA ASP A 77 -46.40 27.46 12.61
C ASP A 77 -46.28 28.79 11.87
N LEU A 78 -46.89 29.85 12.42
CA LEU A 78 -46.76 31.20 11.88
C LEU A 78 -45.35 31.75 12.07
N ILE A 79 -44.70 31.43 13.20
CA ILE A 79 -43.30 31.79 13.49
C ILE A 79 -42.35 31.00 12.61
N SER A 80 -42.55 29.68 12.45
CA SER A 80 -41.72 28.84 11.57
C SER A 80 -41.72 29.35 10.14
N LYS A 81 -42.89 29.75 9.61
CA LYS A 81 -42.98 30.38 8.27
C LYS A 81 -42.24 31.71 8.17
N SER A 82 -42.14 32.48 9.26
CA SER A 82 -41.31 33.69 9.26
C SER A 82 -39.81 33.38 9.38
N GLN A 83 -39.45 32.30 10.07
CA GLN A 83 -38.06 31.83 10.18
C GLN A 83 -37.50 31.34 8.85
N GLU A 84 -38.31 30.67 8.02
CA GLU A 84 -37.92 30.22 6.68
C GLU A 84 -37.35 31.34 5.78
N ARG A 85 -37.67 32.61 6.07
CA ARG A 85 -37.12 33.76 5.35
C ARG A 85 -35.67 34.07 5.73
N TYR A 86 -35.24 33.70 6.94
CA TYR A 86 -33.94 34.06 7.53
C TYR A 86 -33.02 32.85 7.73
N VAL A 87 -33.51 31.64 7.50
CA VAL A 87 -32.74 30.40 7.58
C VAL A 87 -32.36 29.97 6.17
N GLU A 88 -31.11 29.50 6.02
CA GLU A 88 -30.63 28.95 4.75
C GLU A 88 -31.45 27.70 4.37
N PRO A 89 -31.94 27.60 3.11
CA PRO A 89 -32.67 26.42 2.68
C PRO A 89 -31.78 25.18 2.71
N PHE A 90 -32.42 24.02 2.87
CA PHE A 90 -31.70 22.75 2.87
C PHE A 90 -31.05 22.47 1.52
N ASP A 91 -29.72 22.48 1.48
CA ASP A 91 -28.96 22.15 0.28
C ASP A 91 -28.94 20.63 0.03
N LEU A 92 -29.69 20.21 -0.98
CA LEU A 92 -29.77 18.81 -1.42
C LEU A 92 -28.43 18.30 -1.96
N GLU A 93 -27.65 19.14 -2.63
CA GLU A 93 -26.35 18.74 -3.17
C GLU A 93 -25.34 18.51 -2.05
N LEU A 94 -25.28 19.43 -1.08
CA LEU A 94 -24.41 19.28 0.08
C LEU A 94 -24.77 18.03 0.90
N ASN A 95 -26.07 17.80 1.12
CA ASN A 95 -26.53 16.60 1.83
C ASN A 95 -26.15 15.31 1.09
N GLU A 96 -26.26 15.28 -0.24
CA GLU A 96 -25.86 14.11 -1.01
C GLU A 96 -24.33 13.88 -0.95
N ARG A 97 -23.52 14.96 -0.95
CA ARG A 97 -22.08 14.85 -0.71
C ARG A 97 -21.76 14.30 0.68
N VAL A 98 -22.47 14.76 1.72
CA VAL A 98 -22.32 14.23 3.08
C VAL A 98 -22.68 12.75 3.14
N ARG A 99 -23.74 12.32 2.47
CA ARG A 99 -24.13 10.91 2.38
C ARG A 99 -23.09 10.06 1.66
N GLN A 100 -22.52 10.56 0.55
CA GLN A 100 -21.47 9.87 -0.18
C GLN A 100 -20.21 9.72 0.69
N ALA A 101 -19.76 10.80 1.33
CA ALA A 101 -18.62 10.77 2.23
C ALA A 101 -18.84 9.80 3.42
N TYR A 102 -20.06 9.72 3.94
CA TYR A 102 -20.40 8.79 5.00
C TYR A 102 -20.31 7.33 4.54
N ARG A 103 -20.84 7.01 3.34
CA ARG A 103 -20.71 5.67 2.75
C ARG A 103 -19.25 5.28 2.51
N GLU A 104 -18.47 6.21 1.94
CA GLU A 104 -17.03 5.98 1.72
C GLU A 104 -16.29 5.73 3.03
N TRP A 105 -16.66 6.46 4.09
CA TRP A 105 -16.10 6.26 5.42
C TRP A 105 -16.49 4.90 6.02
N GLU A 106 -17.74 4.46 5.85
CA GLU A 106 -18.20 3.14 6.26
C GLU A 106 -17.44 2.02 5.52
N ASP A 107 -17.34 2.12 4.20
CA ASP A 107 -16.63 1.15 3.36
C ASP A 107 -15.15 1.05 3.73
N CYS A 108 -14.48 2.20 3.91
CA CYS A 108 -13.10 2.24 4.38
C CYS A 108 -12.94 1.58 5.75
N THR A 109 -13.89 1.84 6.66
CA THR A 109 -13.86 1.28 8.02
C THR A 109 -14.01 -0.24 7.99
N VAL A 110 -14.92 -0.76 7.17
CA VAL A 110 -15.10 -2.20 6.99
C VAL A 110 -13.87 -2.83 6.34
N GLN A 111 -13.30 -2.21 5.30
CA GLN A 111 -12.08 -2.69 4.66
C GLN A 111 -10.92 -2.76 5.65
N VAL A 112 -10.69 -1.71 6.44
CA VAL A 112 -9.62 -1.69 7.45
C VAL A 112 -9.85 -2.76 8.53
N ALA A 113 -11.09 -2.98 8.95
CA ALA A 113 -11.42 -4.05 9.89
C ALA A 113 -11.13 -5.44 9.31
N GLN A 114 -11.50 -5.68 8.05
CA GLN A 114 -11.19 -6.93 7.33
C GLN A 114 -9.68 -7.12 7.16
N LEU A 115 -8.96 -6.09 6.73
CA LEU A 115 -7.49 -6.08 6.61
C LEU A 115 -6.80 -6.36 7.95
N ARG A 116 -7.28 -5.80 9.05
CA ARG A 116 -6.73 -6.09 10.38
C ARG A 116 -6.97 -7.53 10.82
N ARG A 117 -8.10 -8.13 10.44
CA ARG A 117 -8.46 -9.50 10.82
C ARG A 117 -7.77 -10.55 9.96
N ASP A 118 -7.78 -10.33 8.65
CA ASP A 118 -7.39 -11.34 7.66
C ASP A 118 -5.97 -11.07 7.13
N GLY A 119 -5.51 -9.81 7.15
CA GLY A 119 -4.15 -9.43 6.72
C GLY A 119 -3.05 -10.23 7.41
N PRO A 120 -2.96 -10.25 8.76
CA PRO A 120 -1.95 -11.04 9.45
C PRO A 120 -1.98 -12.53 9.08
N LYS A 121 -3.18 -13.12 9.00
CA LYS A 121 -3.35 -14.53 8.64
C LYS A 121 -2.85 -14.83 7.24
N THR A 122 -3.20 -14.00 6.25
CA THR A 122 -2.75 -14.18 4.87
C THR A 122 -1.22 -14.06 4.73
N VAL A 123 -0.61 -13.17 5.53
CA VAL A 123 0.85 -13.02 5.57
C VAL A 123 1.49 -14.26 6.19
N ASP A 124 0.99 -14.70 7.35
CA ASP A 124 1.49 -15.90 8.03
C ASP A 124 1.36 -17.15 7.15
N GLU A 125 0.21 -17.36 6.50
CA GLU A 125 -0.01 -18.46 5.56
C GLU A 125 0.97 -18.42 4.37
N ALA A 126 1.26 -17.24 3.84
CA ALA A 126 2.21 -17.08 2.74
C ALA A 126 3.65 -17.39 3.19
N TYR A 127 4.04 -16.94 4.38
CA TYR A 127 5.37 -17.21 4.95
C TYR A 127 5.54 -18.68 5.32
N GLU A 128 4.59 -19.28 6.04
CA GLU A 128 4.60 -20.70 6.40
C GLU A 128 4.60 -21.58 5.15
N GLY A 129 3.76 -21.29 4.16
CA GLY A 129 3.76 -22.01 2.89
C GLY A 129 5.07 -21.89 2.10
N ALA A 130 5.77 -20.75 2.19
CA ALA A 130 7.10 -20.59 1.60
C ALA A 130 8.17 -21.36 2.39
N LYS A 131 8.09 -21.34 3.73
CA LYS A 131 8.98 -22.10 4.63
C LYS A 131 8.87 -23.60 4.36
N ASP A 132 7.67 -24.13 4.29
CA ASP A 132 7.44 -25.57 4.07
C ASP A 132 7.96 -26.02 2.70
N LYS A 133 7.77 -25.20 1.66
CA LYS A 133 8.35 -25.45 0.33
C LYS A 133 9.88 -25.44 0.35
N PHE A 134 10.49 -24.56 1.16
CA PHE A 134 11.93 -24.49 1.28
C PHE A 134 12.49 -25.70 2.04
N LEU A 135 11.83 -26.09 3.14
CA LEU A 135 12.18 -27.30 3.90
C LEU A 135 12.06 -28.56 3.04
N ALA A 136 10.96 -28.71 2.27
CA ALA A 136 10.80 -29.84 1.37
C ALA A 136 11.91 -29.94 0.29
N LYS A 137 12.46 -28.80 -0.17
CA LYS A 137 13.60 -28.77 -1.08
C LYS A 137 14.91 -29.19 -0.39
N LEU A 138 15.12 -28.72 0.84
CA LEU A 138 16.27 -29.12 1.66
C LEU A 138 16.24 -30.62 1.95
N ASP A 139 15.09 -31.15 2.37
CA ASP A 139 14.92 -32.58 2.64
C ASP A 139 15.17 -33.42 1.39
N ALA A 140 14.72 -32.96 0.21
CA ALA A 140 15.01 -33.61 -1.06
C ALA A 140 16.51 -33.62 -1.39
N GLN A 141 17.23 -32.51 -1.14
CA GLN A 141 18.67 -32.44 -1.33
C GLN A 141 19.44 -33.33 -0.35
N ILE A 142 19.02 -33.35 0.92
CA ILE A 142 19.61 -34.23 1.94
C ILE A 142 19.42 -35.69 1.55
N ALA A 143 18.21 -36.09 1.14
CA ALA A 143 17.95 -37.45 0.68
C ALA A 143 18.78 -37.84 -0.56
N GLU A 144 19.04 -36.88 -1.47
CA GLU A 144 19.92 -37.09 -2.62
C GLU A 144 21.39 -37.27 -2.21
N LEU A 145 21.86 -36.48 -1.25
CA LEU A 145 23.21 -36.61 -0.67
C LEU A 145 23.38 -37.93 0.12
N GLU A 146 22.41 -38.30 0.95
CA GLU A 146 22.42 -39.58 1.68
C GLU A 146 22.39 -40.77 0.74
N LYS A 147 21.71 -40.68 -0.40
CA LYS A 147 21.76 -41.70 -1.45
C LYS A 147 23.13 -41.79 -2.11
N HIS A 148 23.83 -40.66 -2.25
CA HIS A 148 25.21 -40.62 -2.74
C HIS A 148 26.24 -41.13 -1.71
N GLU A 149 26.01 -40.93 -0.41
CA GLU A 149 26.86 -41.48 0.66
C GLU A 149 26.57 -42.96 0.96
N GLY A 150 25.30 -43.38 0.84
CA GLY A 150 24.85 -44.77 1.01
C GLY A 150 25.08 -45.65 -0.22
N ALA A 151 25.21 -45.07 -1.41
CA ALA A 151 25.88 -45.70 -2.54
C ALA A 151 27.39 -45.66 -2.26
N GLY A 152 27.82 -46.55 -1.35
CA GLY A 152 29.20 -46.69 -0.96
C GLY A 152 30.09 -46.56 -2.18
N VAL A 153 31.02 -45.62 -2.12
CA VAL A 153 32.21 -45.63 -2.97
C VAL A 153 32.64 -47.09 -3.00
N PRO A 154 32.62 -47.77 -4.18
CA PRO A 154 33.24 -49.07 -4.24
C PRO A 154 34.65 -48.79 -3.76
N MET A 155 35.00 -49.37 -2.63
CA MET A 155 36.35 -49.34 -2.10
C MET A 155 37.17 -50.04 -3.18
N GLU A 156 37.60 -49.26 -4.19
CA GLU A 156 38.50 -49.69 -5.22
C GLU A 156 39.70 -50.21 -4.45
N SER A 157 39.84 -51.54 -4.49
CA SER A 157 40.91 -52.29 -3.87
C SER A 157 42.21 -51.50 -3.99
N GLN A 158 42.96 -51.35 -2.89
CA GLN A 158 44.28 -50.68 -2.93
C GLN A 158 45.17 -51.21 -4.06
N ASP A 159 44.98 -52.48 -4.45
CA ASP A 159 45.58 -53.12 -5.64
C ASP A 159 45.37 -52.37 -6.98
N SER A 160 44.28 -51.62 -7.13
CA SER A 160 43.95 -50.87 -8.35
C SER A 160 44.79 -49.60 -8.45
N VAL A 161 44.96 -48.91 -7.32
CA VAL A 161 45.74 -47.67 -7.22
C VAL A 161 47.23 -47.98 -7.36
N ASP A 162 47.70 -49.07 -6.74
CA ASP A 162 49.10 -49.50 -6.82
C ASP A 162 49.48 -49.96 -8.24
N LYS A 163 48.56 -50.59 -8.98
CA LYS A 163 48.77 -50.94 -10.40
C LYS A 163 48.90 -49.70 -11.29
N ILE A 164 48.03 -48.70 -11.11
CA ILE A 164 48.08 -47.46 -11.90
C ILE A 164 49.36 -46.67 -11.61
N LEU A 165 49.81 -46.66 -10.34
CA LEU A 165 51.06 -46.00 -9.96
C LEU A 165 52.28 -46.71 -10.55
N ASN A 166 52.33 -48.05 -10.48
CA ASN A 166 53.43 -48.81 -11.06
C ASN A 166 53.49 -48.67 -12.59
N GLU A 167 52.35 -48.68 -13.28
CA GLU A 167 52.32 -48.50 -14.73
C GLU A 167 52.83 -47.11 -15.16
N ARG A 168 52.58 -46.06 -14.35
CA ARG A 168 53.14 -44.73 -14.57
C ARG A 168 54.63 -44.66 -14.30
N VAL A 169 55.13 -45.40 -13.31
CA VAL A 169 56.57 -45.49 -13.02
C VAL A 169 57.30 -46.19 -14.16
N ASP A 170 56.75 -47.30 -14.66
CA ASP A 170 57.31 -48.04 -15.81
C ASP A 170 57.34 -47.18 -17.08
N GLN A 171 56.27 -46.41 -17.33
CA GLN A 171 56.23 -45.45 -18.45
C GLN A 171 57.30 -44.36 -18.30
N TYR A 172 57.48 -43.83 -17.09
CA TYR A 172 58.51 -42.82 -16.82
C TYR A 172 59.92 -43.39 -17.02
N GLU A 173 60.19 -44.61 -16.55
CA GLU A 173 61.46 -45.30 -16.74
C GLU A 173 61.75 -45.54 -18.23
N SER A 174 60.75 -46.00 -18.99
CA SER A 174 60.87 -46.19 -20.45
C SER A 174 61.15 -44.89 -21.21
N SER A 175 60.63 -43.76 -20.72
CA SER A 175 60.88 -42.45 -21.32
C SER A 175 62.31 -41.96 -21.04
N LEU A 176 62.85 -42.25 -19.84
CA LEU A 176 64.22 -41.92 -19.48
C LEU A 176 65.24 -42.76 -20.26
N THR A 177 64.97 -44.05 -20.45
CA THR A 177 65.84 -44.91 -21.27
C THR A 177 65.81 -44.48 -22.73
N SER A 178 64.64 -44.17 -23.28
CA SER A 178 64.50 -43.63 -24.64
C SER A 178 65.25 -42.31 -24.82
N LEU A 179 65.20 -41.42 -23.83
CA LEU A 179 65.94 -40.15 -23.85
C LEU A 179 67.45 -40.37 -23.80
N HIS A 180 67.92 -41.30 -22.97
CA HIS A 180 69.32 -41.67 -22.90
C HIS A 180 69.82 -42.29 -24.22
N GLU A 181 69.04 -43.18 -24.83
CA GLU A 181 69.34 -43.76 -26.15
C GLU A 181 69.36 -42.70 -27.25
N ALA A 182 68.42 -41.75 -27.25
CA ALA A 182 68.45 -40.63 -28.18
C ALA A 182 69.73 -39.78 -27.98
N GLN A 183 70.12 -39.52 -26.73
CA GLN A 183 71.33 -38.79 -26.40
C GLN A 183 72.60 -39.50 -26.88
N SER A 184 72.68 -40.83 -26.76
CA SER A 184 73.84 -41.60 -27.24
C SER A 184 73.89 -41.70 -28.76
N ASN A 185 72.73 -41.70 -29.43
CA ASN A 185 72.63 -41.78 -30.88
C ASN A 185 72.85 -40.43 -31.59
N ILE A 186 72.57 -39.29 -30.95
CA ILE A 186 72.77 -37.95 -31.54
C ILE A 186 74.21 -37.74 -32.06
N PRO A 187 75.29 -38.04 -31.30
CA PRO A 187 76.66 -37.94 -31.81
C PRO A 187 76.91 -38.83 -33.04
N GLN A 188 76.42 -40.07 -33.03
CA GLN A 188 76.60 -40.99 -34.15
C GLN A 188 75.88 -40.47 -35.41
N ILE A 189 74.63 -40.03 -35.27
CA ILE A 189 73.85 -39.43 -36.34
C ILE A 189 74.57 -38.18 -36.86
N ARG A 190 75.08 -37.29 -36.00
CA ARG A 190 75.87 -36.12 -36.42
C ARG A 190 77.10 -36.48 -37.23
N THR A 191 77.85 -37.52 -36.82
CA THR A 191 79.02 -37.96 -37.59
C THR A 191 78.63 -38.56 -38.93
N ASN A 192 77.57 -39.35 -39.00
CA ASN A 192 77.08 -39.93 -40.25
C ASN A 192 76.52 -38.85 -41.19
N LEU A 193 75.81 -37.85 -40.65
CA LEU A 193 75.33 -36.70 -41.42
C LEU A 193 76.50 -35.87 -41.94
N GLY A 194 77.57 -35.72 -41.14
CA GLY A 194 78.83 -35.11 -41.59
C GLY A 194 79.47 -35.89 -42.74
N LYS A 195 79.54 -37.22 -42.67
CA LYS A 195 80.05 -38.08 -43.74
C LYS A 195 79.20 -37.98 -45.02
N ILE A 196 77.88 -37.98 -44.88
CA ILE A 196 76.95 -37.81 -46.02
C ILE A 196 77.15 -36.43 -46.63
N LYS A 197 77.25 -35.37 -45.81
CA LYS A 197 77.50 -34.02 -46.30
C LYS A 197 78.84 -33.91 -47.04
N SER A 198 79.90 -34.56 -46.56
CA SER A 198 81.18 -34.60 -47.28
C SER A 198 81.11 -35.43 -48.57
N LEU A 199 80.32 -36.51 -48.60
CA LEU A 199 80.08 -37.29 -49.81
C LEU A 199 79.28 -36.50 -50.84
N VAL A 200 78.24 -35.78 -50.42
CA VAL A 200 77.46 -34.89 -51.28
C VAL A 200 78.34 -33.78 -51.84
N ALA A 201 79.15 -33.13 -50.99
CA ALA A 201 80.10 -32.11 -51.44
C ALA A 201 81.13 -32.68 -52.44
N TYR A 202 81.62 -33.90 -52.23
CA TYR A 202 82.53 -34.57 -53.18
C TYR A 202 81.84 -34.90 -54.52
N LEU A 203 80.58 -35.33 -54.48
CA LEU A 203 79.79 -35.58 -55.70
C LEU A 203 79.48 -34.28 -56.45
N GLU A 204 79.21 -33.19 -55.74
CA GLU A 204 79.01 -31.86 -56.31
C GLU A 204 80.32 -31.31 -56.93
N ASP A 205 81.47 -31.51 -56.28
CA ASP A 205 82.80 -31.08 -56.78
C ASP A 205 83.32 -31.92 -57.97
N GLN A 206 82.80 -33.14 -58.17
CA GLN A 206 83.09 -33.96 -59.37
C GLN A 206 82.15 -33.67 -60.55
N LEU A 207 81.13 -32.82 -60.36
CA LEU A 207 80.12 -32.45 -61.35
C LEU A 207 80.31 -31.05 -61.96
N GLU A 208 81.34 -30.31 -61.52
CA GLU A 208 81.94 -29.16 -62.23
C GLU A 208 83.24 -29.56 -62.95
#